data_AF-A0A2M7WIQ5-F1
#
_entry.id   AF-A0A2M7WIQ5-F1
#
_cell.length_a   1.000
_cell.length_b   1.000
_cell.length_c   1.000
_cell.angle_alpha   90.00
_cell.angle_beta   90.00
_cell.angle_gamma   90.00
#
_symmetry.space_group_name_H-M   'P 1'
#
loop_
_entity.id
_entity.type
_entity.pdbx_description
1 polymer ?
#
loop_
_entity_poly.entity_id
_entity_poly.type
_entity_poly.pdbx_seq_one_letter_code
_entity_poly.pdbx_strand_id
1 'polypeptide(L)'
;MNRMLPSCKEVSRLTSQAMDESLPWTKRLGLRMHLRMCIWCRRNAEQLQLMRNLARGQALSRNEQARLSSDARKRIAKFLEQNDEKS
;
A
#
# COMPACT_ATOMS: atom_id res chain seq x y z
N MET A 1 4.70 15.22 19.23
CA MET A 1 3.72 16.32 19.13
C MET A 1 2.60 15.90 18.17
N ASN A 2 1.43 15.55 18.69
CA ASN A 2 0.25 15.15 17.91
C ASN A 2 -0.40 16.39 17.27
N ARG A 3 0.03 16.74 16.06
CA ARG A 3 -0.72 17.69 15.23
C ARG A 3 -1.85 16.92 14.55
N MET A 4 -3.10 17.18 14.96
CA MET A 4 -4.28 16.53 14.37
C MET A 4 -4.44 16.79 12.86
N LEU A 5 -3.85 17.88 12.37
CA LEU A 5 -3.86 18.24 10.95
C LEU A 5 -2.42 18.25 10.40
N PRO A 6 -2.04 17.25 9.57
CA PRO A 6 -0.72 17.17 8.98
C PRO A 6 -0.50 18.29 7.96
N SER A 7 0.75 18.71 7.78
CA SER A 7 1.17 19.61 6.71
C SER A 7 1.10 18.95 5.33
N CYS A 8 1.09 19.72 4.24
CA CYS A 8 1.08 19.19 2.87
C CYS A 8 2.22 18.19 2.60
N LYS A 9 3.41 18.43 3.17
CA LYS A 9 4.57 17.54 3.06
C LYS A 9 4.33 16.21 3.77
N GLU A 10 3.79 16.27 4.98
CA GLU A 10 3.42 15.06 5.74
C GLU A 10 2.30 14.29 5.07
N VAL A 11 1.32 14.97 4.48
CA VAL A 11 0.22 14.36 3.73
C VAL A 11 0.74 13.57 2.53
N SER A 12 1.70 14.12 1.78
CA SER A 12 2.33 13.39 0.68
C SER A 12 3.00 12.10 1.17
N ARG A 13 3.76 12.18 2.26
CA ARG A 13 4.40 11.01 2.88
C ARG A 13 3.39 9.99 3.41
N LEU A 14 2.36 10.45 4.11
CA LEU A 14 1.29 9.61 4.64
C LEU A 14 0.49 8.95 3.51
N THR A 15 0.25 9.65 2.41
CA THR A 15 -0.42 9.08 1.23
C THR A 15 0.38 7.93 0.65
N SER A 16 1.69 8.09 0.51
CA SER A 16 2.58 7.00 0.06
C SER A 16 2.59 5.83 1.06
N GLN A 17 2.71 6.11 2.36
CA GLN A 17 2.66 5.06 3.39
C GLN A 17 1.33 4.31 3.40
N ALA A 18 0.21 5.01 3.22
CA ALA A 18 -1.12 4.40 3.12
C ALA A 18 -1.24 3.38 1.99
N MET A 19 -0.41 3.52 0.95
CA MET A 19 -0.43 2.63 -0.21
C MET A 19 0.33 1.34 0.06
N ASP A 20 1.33 1.36 0.93
CA ASP A 20 2.19 0.20 1.20
C ASP A 20 1.83 -0.52 2.49
N GLU A 21 1.38 0.21 3.51
CA GLU A 21 1.03 -0.32 4.83
C GLU A 21 -0.26 0.27 5.40
N SER A 22 -0.89 -0.45 6.35
CA SER A 22 -2.06 0.06 7.05
C SER A 22 -1.68 1.15 8.05
N LEU A 23 -2.05 2.39 7.75
CA LEU A 23 -1.88 3.51 8.68
C LEU A 23 -2.73 3.38 9.95
N PRO A 24 -2.22 3.84 11.11
CA PRO A 24 -3.02 4.07 12.32
C PRO A 24 -4.24 4.95 12.05
N TRP A 25 -5.37 4.63 12.69
CA TRP A 25 -6.66 5.32 12.48
C TRP A 25 -6.61 6.83 12.68
N THR A 26 -5.84 7.32 13.65
CA THR A 26 -5.65 8.75 13.93
C THR A 26 -5.00 9.48 12.76
N LYS A 27 -3.93 8.91 12.20
CA LYS A 27 -3.24 9.45 11.01
C LYS A 27 -4.14 9.43 9.78
N ARG A 28 -4.95 8.38 9.64
CA ARG A 28 -5.93 8.25 8.55
C ARG A 28 -7.00 9.34 8.61
N LEU A 29 -7.46 9.70 9.81
CA LEU A 29 -8.42 10.79 9.99
C LEU A 29 -7.83 12.15 9.61
N GLY A 30 -6.63 12.48 10.12
CA GLY A 30 -5.93 13.73 9.79
C GLY A 30 -5.64 13.86 8.29
N LEU A 31 -5.24 12.77 7.64
CA LEU A 31 -5.05 12.71 6.20
C LEU A 31 -6.35 13.00 5.44
N ARG A 32 -7.47 12.34 5.77
CA ARG A 32 -8.77 12.58 5.11
C ARG A 32 -9.24 14.03 5.27
N MET A 33 -9.05 14.62 6.45
CA MET A 33 -9.43 16.02 6.68
C MET A 33 -8.60 16.96 5.80
N HIS A 34 -7.28 16.75 5.73
CA HIS A 34 -6.42 17.58 4.89
C HIS A 34 -6.75 17.46 3.40
N LEU A 35 -7.03 16.25 2.90
CA LEU A 35 -7.44 16.03 1.50
C LEU A 35 -8.78 16.70 1.15
N ARG A 36 -9.65 16.95 2.14
CA ARG A 36 -10.90 17.69 1.91
C ARG A 36 -10.70 19.20 1.82
N MET A 37 -9.71 19.76 2.51
CA MET A 37 -9.45 21.21 2.52
C MET A 37 -8.40 21.67 1.50
N CYS A 38 -7.49 20.79 1.09
CA CYS A 38 -6.38 21.14 0.20
C CYS A 38 -6.52 20.44 -1.16
N ILE A 39 -6.87 21.21 -2.20
CA ILE A 39 -7.10 20.70 -3.55
C ILE A 39 -5.83 20.10 -4.18
N TRP A 40 -4.66 20.66 -3.87
CA TRP A 40 -3.37 20.16 -4.37
C TRP A 40 -3.05 18.78 -3.82
N CYS A 41 -3.22 18.58 -2.51
CA CYS A 41 -3.01 17.29 -1.88
C CYS A 41 -4.03 16.25 -2.37
N ARG A 42 -5.29 16.65 -2.61
CA ARG A 42 -6.31 15.79 -3.20
C ARG A 42 -5.90 15.31 -4.60
N ARG A 43 -5.54 16.23 -5.48
CA ARG A 43 -5.10 15.91 -6.85
C ARG A 43 -3.86 15.03 -6.87
N ASN A 44 -2.90 15.30 -5.99
CA ASN A 44 -1.71 14.46 -5.86
C ASN A 44 -2.06 13.03 -5.41
N ALA A 45 -2.97 12.88 -4.44
CA ALA A 45 -3.41 11.57 -3.98
C ALA A 45 -4.14 10.78 -5.08
N GLU A 46 -5.01 11.44 -5.86
CA GLU A 46 -5.69 10.85 -7.02
C GLU A 46 -4.67 10.39 -8.08
N GLN A 47 -3.66 11.21 -8.39
CA GLN A 47 -2.62 10.87 -9.35
C GLN A 47 -1.79 9.66 -8.89
N LEU A 48 -1.41 9.59 -7.62
CA LEU A 48 -0.70 8.45 -7.04
C LEU A 48 -1.53 7.16 -7.12
N GLN A 49 -2.84 7.26 -6.84
CA GLN A 49 -3.76 6.12 -6.97
C GLN A 49 -3.88 5.65 -8.42
N LEU A 50 -3.98 6.59 -9.38
CA LEU A 50 -4.01 6.26 -10.80
C LEU A 50 -2.74 5.52 -11.22
N MET A 51 -1.56 6.04 -10.87
CA MET A 51 -0.27 5.40 -11.15
C MET A 51 -0.21 3.98 -10.59
N ARG A 52 -0.67 3.79 -9.34
CA ARG A 52 -0.72 2.46 -8.72
C ARG A 52 -1.68 1.50 -9.41
N ASN A 53 -2.85 1.99 -9.83
CA ASN A 53 -3.83 1.18 -10.53
C ASN A 53 -3.33 0.76 -11.92
N LEU A 54 -2.67 1.65 -12.65
CA LEU A 54 -2.04 1.33 -13.92
C LEU A 54 -0.90 0.32 -13.75
N ALA A 55 -0.03 0.53 -12.75
CA ALA A 55 1.05 -0.40 -12.45
C ALA A 55 0.52 -1.78 -12.03
N ARG A 56 -0.56 -1.84 -11.23
CA ARG A 56 -1.23 -3.10 -10.88
C ARG A 56 -1.93 -3.75 -12.06
N GLY A 57 -2.61 -2.98 -12.91
CA GLY A 57 -3.25 -3.51 -14.12
C GLY A 57 -2.25 -4.15 -15.07
N GLN A 58 -1.10 -3.48 -15.27
CA GLN A 58 0.02 -4.06 -16.03
C GLN A 58 0.65 -5.27 -15.32
N ALA A 59 0.81 -5.21 -14.00
CA ALA A 59 1.32 -6.34 -13.24
C ALA A 59 0.38 -7.55 -13.36
N LEU A 60 -0.94 -7.37 -13.23
CA LEU A 60 -1.94 -8.44 -13.36
C LEU A 60 -1.95 -9.04 -14.77
N SER A 61 -1.86 -8.21 -15.82
CA SER A 61 -1.75 -8.69 -17.21
C SER A 61 -0.46 -9.48 -17.47
N ARG A 62 0.66 -9.12 -16.82
CA ARG A 62 1.91 -9.89 -16.87
C ARG A 62 1.90 -11.13 -15.95
N ASN A 63 1.06 -11.12 -14.90
CA ASN A 63 1.03 -12.15 -13.85
C ASN A 63 0.18 -13.37 -14.23
N GLU A 64 -0.65 -13.32 -15.28
CA GLU A 64 -1.26 -14.55 -15.82
C GLU A 64 -0.19 -15.60 -16.20
N GLN A 65 1.02 -15.16 -16.55
CA GLN A 65 2.16 -16.05 -16.79
C GLN A 65 3.07 -16.24 -15.56
N ALA A 66 2.98 -15.40 -14.53
CA ALA A 66 3.87 -15.47 -13.37
C ALA A 66 3.35 -16.48 -12.32
N ARG A 67 3.30 -17.74 -12.72
CA ARG A 67 3.12 -18.86 -11.79
C ARG A 67 4.48 -19.26 -11.21
N LEU A 68 4.52 -19.53 -9.91
CA LEU A 68 5.66 -20.24 -9.32
C LEU A 68 5.89 -21.54 -10.09
N SER A 69 7.17 -21.85 -10.36
CA SER A 69 7.52 -23.18 -10.84
C SER A 69 7.07 -24.23 -9.82
N SER A 70 6.82 -25.45 -10.28
CA SER A 70 6.41 -26.56 -9.42
C SER A 70 7.41 -26.81 -8.28
N ASP A 71 8.70 -26.64 -8.55
CA ASP A 71 9.77 -26.74 -7.54
C ASP A 71 9.71 -25.62 -6.49
N ALA A 72 9.61 -24.36 -6.94
CA ALA A 72 9.53 -23.21 -6.03
C ALA A 72 8.31 -23.30 -5.11
N ARG A 73 7.16 -23.76 -5.65
CA ARG A 73 5.95 -23.98 -4.85
C ARG A 73 6.14 -25.05 -3.77
N LYS A 74 6.76 -26.19 -4.12
CA LYS A 74 7.03 -27.28 -3.15
C LYS A 74 7.96 -26.82 -2.01
N ARG A 75 9.00 -26.05 -2.35
CA ARG A 75 9.94 -25.52 -1.36
C ARG A 75 9.27 -24.54 -0.38
N ILE A 76 8.42 -23.66 -0.88
CA ILE A 76 7.67 -22.70 -0.04
C ILE A 76 6.67 -23.44 0.85
N ALA A 77 5.92 -24.41 0.31
CA ALA A 77 4.96 -25.19 1.09
C ALA A 77 5.64 -25.93 2.25
N LYS A 78 6.74 -26.64 1.98
CA LYS A 78 7.50 -27.37 3.01
C LYS A 78 8.01 -26.44 4.12
N PHE A 79 8.45 -25.23 3.76
CA PHE A 79 8.93 -24.27 4.75
C PHE A 79 7.80 -23.77 5.68
N LEU A 80 6.60 -23.54 5.12
CA LEU A 80 5.44 -23.13 5.91
C LEU A 80 5.01 -24.23 6.89
N GLU A 81 4.92 -25.48 6.43
CA GLU A 81 4.60 -26.65 7.28
C GLU A 81 5.57 -26.78 8.47
N GLN A 82 6.87 -26.65 8.23
CA GLN A 82 7.89 -26.75 9.27
C GLN A 82 7.86 -25.60 10.30
N ASN A 83 7.29 -24.44 9.95
CA ASN A 83 7.15 -23.31 10.87
C ASN A 83 5.83 -23.38 11.65
N ASP A 84 4.76 -23.92 11.06
CA ASP A 84 3.50 -24.18 11.75
C ASP A 84 3.65 -25.28 12.83
N GLU A 85 4.49 -26.30 12.61
CA GLU A 85 4.79 -27.33 13.62
C GLU A 85 5.65 -26.84 14.80
N LYS A 86 6.24 -25.63 14.68
CA LYS A 86 7.13 -25.04 15.69
C LYS A 86 6.50 -23.92 16.52
N SER A 87 5.27 -23.52 16.22
CA SER A 87 4.49 -22.51 16.97
C SER A 87 3.49 -23.15 17.93
#